data_AF-A0A1H3R3M0-F1
#
_entry.id   AF-A0A1H3R3M0-F1
#
_cell.length_a   1.000
_cell.length_b   1.000
_cell.length_c   1.000
_cell.angle_alpha   90.00
_cell.angle_beta   90.00
_cell.angle_gamma   90.00
#
_symmetry.space_group_name_H-M   'P 1'
#
loop_
_entity.id
_entity.type
_entity.pdbx_description
1 polymer ?
#
loop_
_entity_poly.entity_id
_entity_poly.type
_entity_poly.pdbx_seq_one_letter_code
_entity_poly.pdbx_strand_id
1 'polypeptide(L)'
;MENTPNYVFKKPEPHENYNVSHQNDNMDLIDEALTPSADPDEAPTGLGPGKLYQWIGWITNRIKAITGKSNWWDAPSKTMEQLKNDHMTHKTEEMPHRFVDGGTTYTYGWRVENGDLQFIYEEV
;
A
#
# COMPACT_ATOMS: atom_id res chain seq x y z
N MET A 1 13.34 -33.15 24.54
CA MET A 1 12.95 -32.65 23.22
C MET A 1 12.72 -31.15 23.30
N GLU A 2 13.47 -30.36 22.53
CA GLU A 2 13.29 -28.92 22.40
C GLU A 2 12.43 -28.58 21.17
N ASN A 3 11.78 -27.43 21.17
CA ASN A 3 11.06 -26.92 20.01
C ASN A 3 11.79 -25.71 19.42
N THR A 4 11.68 -25.53 18.10
CA THR A 4 12.19 -24.30 17.45
C THR A 4 11.36 -23.09 17.89
N PRO A 5 11.96 -21.90 18.03
CA PRO A 5 11.27 -20.73 18.62
C PRO A 5 10.16 -20.13 17.73
N ASN A 6 10.23 -20.28 16.41
CA ASN A 6 9.34 -19.56 15.48
C ASN A 6 8.11 -20.36 15.02
N TYR A 7 8.31 -21.66 14.76
CA TYR A 7 7.28 -22.56 14.25
C TYR A 7 7.09 -23.79 15.12
N VAL A 8 7.75 -23.84 16.29
CA VAL A 8 7.56 -24.89 17.30
C VAL A 8 7.88 -26.29 16.77
N PHE A 9 8.67 -26.39 15.69
CA PHE A 9 9.11 -27.68 15.16
C PHE A 9 9.88 -28.47 16.22
N LYS A 10 9.55 -29.75 16.33
CA LYS A 10 10.23 -30.71 17.21
C LYS A 10 11.67 -30.88 16.74
N LYS A 11 12.62 -30.52 17.61
CA LYS A 11 14.05 -30.62 17.34
C LYS A 11 14.61 -31.86 18.06
N PRO A 12 15.22 -32.82 17.34
CA PRO A 12 15.86 -33.98 17.95
C PRO A 12 17.00 -33.58 18.88
N GLU A 13 17.17 -34.32 19.97
CA GLU A 13 18.37 -34.21 20.81
C GLU A 13 19.59 -34.89 20.16
N PRO A 14 20.84 -34.52 20.52
CA PRO A 14 22.05 -35.03 19.86
C PRO A 14 22.21 -36.56 19.79
N HIS A 15 21.52 -37.30 20.66
CA HIS A 15 21.56 -38.76 20.73
C HIS A 15 20.17 -39.40 20.65
N GLU A 16 19.16 -38.65 20.19
CA GLU A 16 17.81 -39.18 20.02
C GLU A 16 17.70 -39.99 18.72
N ASN A 17 17.05 -41.15 18.80
CA ASN A 17 16.71 -41.92 17.60
C ASN A 17 15.67 -41.15 16.77
N TYR A 18 15.81 -41.22 15.45
CA TYR A 18 14.85 -40.58 14.55
C TYR A 18 13.42 -41.10 14.76
N ASN A 19 12.46 -40.18 14.87
CA ASN A 19 11.05 -40.51 15.04
C ASN A 19 10.23 -39.97 13.86
N VAL A 20 9.70 -40.91 13.05
CA VAL A 20 8.87 -40.59 11.87
C VAL A 20 7.59 -39.84 12.25
N SER A 21 7.01 -40.12 13.43
CA SER A 21 5.84 -39.37 13.90
C SER A 21 6.18 -37.89 14.12
N HIS A 22 7.34 -37.59 14.71
CA HIS A 22 7.78 -36.21 14.91
C HIS A 22 8.07 -35.50 13.59
N GLN A 23 8.60 -36.23 12.60
CA GLN A 23 8.74 -35.70 11.25
C GLN A 23 7.38 -35.33 10.67
N ASN A 24 6.41 -36.25 10.69
CA ASN A 24 5.08 -36.00 10.13
C ASN A 24 4.42 -34.78 10.78
N ASP A 25 4.49 -34.66 12.11
CA ASP A 25 3.97 -33.49 12.83
C ASP A 25 4.64 -32.18 12.37
N ASN A 26 5.96 -32.19 12.18
CA ASN A 26 6.67 -31.02 11.65
C ASN A 26 6.31 -30.73 10.19
N MET A 27 6.07 -31.76 9.37
CA MET A 27 5.64 -31.60 7.98
C MET A 27 4.26 -30.96 7.90
N ASP A 28 3.32 -31.34 8.78
CA ASP A 28 2.00 -30.73 8.88
C ASP A 28 2.12 -29.24 9.24
N LEU A 29 2.96 -28.90 10.21
CA LEU A 29 3.22 -27.50 10.59
C LEU A 29 3.86 -26.68 9.45
N ILE A 30 4.71 -27.31 8.63
CA ILE A 30 5.31 -26.66 7.45
C ILE A 30 4.25 -26.43 6.37
N ASP A 31 3.42 -27.43 6.07
CA ASP A 31 2.37 -27.34 5.06
C ASP A 31 1.37 -26.22 5.38
N GLU A 32 0.94 -26.15 6.64
CA GLU A 32 0.09 -25.06 7.16
C GLU A 32 0.79 -23.69 7.02
N ALA A 33 2.07 -23.59 7.37
CA ALA A 33 2.81 -22.34 7.28
C ALA A 33 3.07 -21.86 5.84
N LEU A 34 3.05 -22.76 4.85
CA LEU A 34 3.30 -22.46 3.44
C LEU A 34 2.05 -22.11 2.62
N THR A 35 0.87 -22.12 3.25
CA THR A 35 -0.40 -21.70 2.61
C THR A 35 -1.10 -20.52 3.33
N PRO A 36 -0.39 -19.43 3.68
CA PRO A 36 -1.01 -18.32 4.38
C PRO A 36 -1.85 -17.43 3.46
N SER A 37 -2.75 -16.66 4.07
CA SER A 37 -3.40 -15.50 3.43
C SER A 37 -2.71 -14.21 3.86
N ALA A 38 -2.72 -13.21 2.98
CA ALA A 38 -2.32 -11.85 3.33
C ALA A 38 -3.47 -11.15 4.07
N ASP A 39 -3.26 -10.78 5.33
CA ASP A 39 -4.24 -10.01 6.10
C ASP A 39 -4.02 -8.50 5.89
N PRO A 40 -4.88 -7.80 5.12
CA PRO A 40 -4.74 -6.38 4.86
C PRO A 40 -5.12 -5.49 6.06
N ASP A 41 -5.66 -6.05 7.14
CA ASP A 41 -5.99 -5.30 8.35
C ASP A 41 -4.91 -5.43 9.43
N GLU A 42 -3.94 -6.33 9.25
CA GLU A 42 -2.75 -6.45 10.10
C GLU A 42 -1.76 -5.30 9.82
N ALA A 43 -1.66 -4.35 10.75
CA ALA A 43 -0.69 -3.25 10.67
C ALA A 43 0.64 -3.60 11.36
N PRO A 44 1.80 -3.16 10.81
CA PRO A 44 3.09 -3.35 11.48
C PRO A 44 3.15 -2.55 12.77
N THR A 45 3.59 -3.19 13.85
CA THR A 45 3.72 -2.60 15.20
C THR A 45 5.17 -2.30 15.60
N GLY A 46 6.14 -2.69 14.77
CA GLY A 46 7.57 -2.46 14.99
C GLY A 46 8.41 -2.96 13.82
N LEU A 47 9.73 -3.04 14.01
CA LEU A 47 10.69 -3.54 13.00
C LEU A 47 10.77 -5.08 12.91
N GLY A 48 9.91 -5.78 13.65
CA GLY A 48 9.90 -7.24 13.78
C GLY A 48 10.43 -7.74 15.14
N PRO A 49 10.63 -9.07 15.28
CA PRO A 49 10.45 -10.09 14.25
C PRO A 49 8.97 -10.32 13.89
N GLY A 50 8.71 -10.77 12.66
CA GLY A 50 7.39 -11.18 12.16
C GLY A 50 7.52 -12.38 11.22
N LYS A 51 6.50 -13.23 11.15
CA LYS A 51 6.44 -14.35 10.18
C LYS A 51 6.27 -13.81 8.76
N LEU A 52 6.63 -14.60 7.75
CA LEU A 52 6.55 -14.16 6.36
C LEU A 52 5.16 -13.66 5.98
N TYR A 53 4.09 -14.38 6.37
CA TYR A 53 2.73 -13.95 6.09
C TYR A 53 2.37 -12.61 6.76
N GLN A 54 2.88 -12.33 7.96
CA GLN A 54 2.65 -11.06 8.66
C GLN A 54 3.31 -9.91 7.90
N TRP A 55 4.54 -10.10 7.41
CA TRP A 55 5.18 -9.10 6.55
C TRP A 55 4.37 -8.82 5.28
N ILE A 56 3.80 -9.87 4.66
CA ILE A 56 2.90 -9.67 3.52
C ILE A 56 1.64 -8.93 3.95
N GLY A 57 1.01 -9.30 5.07
CA GLY A 57 -0.13 -8.59 5.65
C GLY A 57 0.16 -7.10 5.85
N TRP A 58 1.28 -6.77 6.51
CA TRP A 58 1.73 -5.40 6.74
C TRP A 58 1.93 -4.61 5.44
N ILE A 59 2.48 -5.23 4.40
CA ILE A 59 2.64 -4.59 3.08
C ILE A 59 1.25 -4.33 2.45
N THR A 60 0.36 -5.32 2.46
CA THR A 60 -1.00 -5.18 1.89
C THR A 60 -1.83 -4.13 2.64
N ASN A 61 -1.70 -4.04 3.96
CA ASN A 61 -2.28 -2.99 4.79
C ASN A 61 -1.82 -1.60 4.36
N ARG A 62 -0.52 -1.42 4.11
CA ARG A 62 0.03 -0.15 3.64
C ARG A 62 -0.41 0.20 2.22
N ILE A 63 -0.54 -0.78 1.32
CA ILE A 63 -1.10 -0.56 -0.02
C ILE A 63 -2.56 -0.08 0.06
N LYS A 64 -3.39 -0.71 0.90
CA LYS A 64 -4.78 -0.29 1.15
C LYS A 64 -4.85 1.15 1.66
N ALA A 65 -3.98 1.51 2.61
CA ALA A 65 -3.90 2.86 3.16
C ALA A 65 -3.45 3.91 2.11
N ILE A 66 -2.46 3.60 1.28
CA ILE A 66 -1.95 4.52 0.24
C ILE A 66 -2.98 4.74 -0.87
N THR A 67 -3.64 3.68 -1.31
CA THR A 67 -4.60 3.74 -2.42
C THR A 67 -6.00 4.23 -2.00
N GLY A 68 -6.31 4.19 -0.70
CA GLY A 68 -7.62 4.50 -0.15
C GLY A 68 -8.71 3.51 -0.55
N LYS A 69 -8.33 2.30 -0.99
CA LYS A 69 -9.28 1.27 -1.46
C LYS A 69 -9.77 0.38 -0.32
N SER A 70 -10.83 -0.39 -0.60
CA SER A 70 -11.34 -1.37 0.36
C SER A 70 -10.45 -2.61 0.41
N ASN A 71 -9.98 -3.08 -0.75
CA ASN A 71 -9.04 -4.20 -0.85
C ASN A 71 -7.71 -3.74 -1.47
N TRP A 72 -6.62 -4.43 -1.11
CA TRP A 72 -5.28 -4.11 -1.64
C TRP A 72 -5.09 -4.49 -3.12
N TRP A 73 -5.92 -5.40 -3.63
CA TRP A 73 -5.94 -5.81 -5.05
C TRP A 73 -6.92 -5.00 -5.91
N ASP A 74 -7.68 -4.09 -5.32
CA ASP A 74 -8.54 -3.18 -6.09
C ASP A 74 -7.66 -2.19 -6.86
N ALA A 75 -8.06 -1.88 -8.09
CA ALA A 75 -7.31 -0.91 -8.90
C ALA A 75 -7.30 0.48 -8.21
N PRO A 76 -6.11 1.13 -8.10
CA PRO A 76 -6.02 2.50 -7.61
C PRO A 76 -6.79 3.46 -8.53
N SER A 77 -7.28 4.58 -7.99
CA SER A 77 -8.08 5.54 -8.79
C SER A 77 -7.29 6.22 -9.91
N LYS A 78 -5.98 6.40 -9.71
CA LYS A 78 -5.04 6.88 -10.73
C LYS A 78 -3.71 6.14 -10.57
N THR A 79 -3.06 5.83 -11.68
CA THR A 79 -1.67 5.35 -11.68
C THR A 79 -0.71 6.50 -11.38
N MET A 80 0.53 6.18 -10.98
CA MET A 80 1.57 7.19 -10.80
C MET A 80 1.85 7.97 -12.10
N GLU A 81 1.76 7.29 -13.25
CA GLU A 81 1.91 7.93 -14.56
C GLU A 81 0.77 8.92 -14.84
N GLN A 82 -0.48 8.56 -14.53
CA GLN A 82 -1.62 9.46 -14.67
C GLN A 82 -1.48 10.68 -13.76
N LEU A 83 -1.08 10.50 -12.49
CA LEU A 83 -0.83 11.62 -11.57
C LEU A 83 0.28 12.55 -12.09
N LYS A 84 1.34 11.99 -12.66
CA LYS A 84 2.39 12.78 -13.31
C LYS A 84 1.83 13.58 -14.49
N ASN A 85 1.03 12.95 -15.35
CA ASN A 85 0.46 13.61 -16.52
C ASN A 85 -0.49 14.75 -16.11
N ASP A 86 -1.39 14.51 -15.15
CA ASP A 86 -2.30 15.53 -14.62
C ASP A 86 -1.53 16.73 -14.07
N HIS A 87 -0.45 16.48 -13.31
CA HIS A 87 0.40 17.53 -12.78
C HIS A 87 1.11 18.32 -13.89
N MET A 88 1.58 17.66 -14.95
CA MET A 88 2.19 18.35 -16.08
C MET A 88 1.18 19.19 -16.85
N THR A 89 -0.03 18.67 -17.11
CA THR A 89 -1.13 19.42 -17.72
C THR A 89 -1.48 20.65 -16.90
N HIS A 90 -1.68 20.49 -15.59
CA HIS A 90 -1.97 21.62 -14.69
C HIS A 90 -0.87 22.69 -14.71
N LYS A 91 0.41 22.31 -14.85
CA LYS A 91 1.53 23.26 -14.95
C LYS A 91 1.58 24.03 -16.27
N THR A 92 1.02 23.47 -17.34
CA THR A 92 1.03 24.09 -18.67
C THR A 92 -0.20 24.95 -18.95
N GLU A 93 -1.29 24.74 -18.19
CA GLU A 93 -2.48 25.58 -18.28
C GLU A 93 -2.21 26.96 -17.67
N GLU A 94 -2.47 28.04 -18.41
CA GLU A 94 -2.20 29.42 -17.96
C GLU A 94 -3.12 29.83 -16.79
N MET A 95 -4.34 29.28 -16.70
CA MET A 95 -5.30 29.51 -15.61
C MET A 95 -6.17 28.25 -15.35
N PRO A 96 -5.62 27.20 -14.71
CA PRO A 96 -6.29 25.91 -14.55
C PRO A 96 -7.44 25.93 -13.52
N HIS A 97 -7.48 26.95 -12.66
CA HIS A 97 -8.42 27.00 -11.54
C HIS A 97 -9.77 27.57 -11.99
N ARG A 98 -10.84 26.84 -11.66
CA ARG A 98 -12.21 27.15 -12.06
C ARG A 98 -13.20 27.02 -10.91
N PHE A 99 -14.26 27.82 -10.93
CA PHE A 99 -15.41 27.61 -10.05
C PHE A 99 -16.72 27.98 -10.76
N VAL A 100 -17.85 27.53 -10.22
CA VAL A 100 -19.19 27.85 -10.71
C VAL A 100 -19.88 28.76 -9.70
N ASP A 101 -20.39 29.90 -10.16
CA ASP A 101 -21.22 30.81 -9.38
C ASP A 101 -22.46 31.19 -10.19
N GLY A 102 -23.64 31.07 -9.60
CA GLY A 102 -24.91 31.34 -10.27
C GLY A 102 -25.20 30.51 -11.55
N GLY A 103 -24.46 29.42 -11.79
CA GLY A 103 -24.53 28.63 -13.02
C GLY A 103 -23.53 29.05 -14.10
N THR A 104 -22.79 30.13 -13.89
CA THR A 104 -21.70 30.59 -14.74
C THR A 104 -20.37 30.00 -14.27
N THR A 105 -19.54 29.54 -15.21
CA THR A 105 -18.18 29.05 -14.90
C THR A 105 -17.18 30.18 -15.07
N TYR A 106 -16.25 30.29 -14.12
CA TYR A 106 -15.19 31.27 -14.16
C TYR A 106 -13.83 30.60 -14.05
N THR A 107 -12.84 31.09 -14.77
CA THR A 107 -11.42 30.83 -14.51
C THR A 107 -10.84 31.96 -13.68
N TYR A 108 -9.84 31.62 -12.88
CA TYR A 108 -9.10 32.61 -12.13
C TYR A 108 -7.62 32.22 -12.01
N GLY A 109 -6.78 33.23 -11.86
CA GLY A 109 -5.35 33.02 -11.77
C GLY A 109 -4.56 34.33 -11.71
N TRP A 110 -3.26 34.19 -11.88
CA TRP A 110 -2.34 35.32 -11.99
C TRP A 110 -1.71 35.29 -13.38
N ARG A 111 -1.72 36.40 -14.11
CA ARG A 111 -0.96 36.54 -15.36
C ARG A 111 -0.18 37.84 -15.35
N VAL A 112 0.87 37.90 -16.15
CA VAL A 112 1.62 39.15 -16.39
C VAL A 112 0.96 39.85 -17.57
N GLU A 113 0.46 41.07 -17.34
CA GLU A 113 -0.16 41.88 -18.37
C GLU A 113 0.50 43.27 -18.36
N ASN A 114 1.01 43.69 -19.52
CA ASN A 114 1.79 44.92 -19.67
C ASN A 114 3.00 45.06 -18.71
N GLY A 115 3.57 43.95 -18.25
CA GLY A 115 4.72 43.93 -17.35
C GLY A 115 4.39 43.88 -15.86
N ASP A 116 3.11 43.99 -15.50
CA ASP A 116 2.63 43.91 -14.12
C ASP A 116 1.94 42.58 -13.84
N LEU A 117 2.13 42.05 -12.63
CA LEU A 117 1.39 40.87 -12.17
C LEU A 117 -0.04 41.26 -11.82
N GLN A 118 -1.02 40.65 -12.49
CA GLN A 118 -2.44 40.93 -12.28
C GLN A 118 -3.17 39.65 -11.88
N PHE A 119 -4.06 39.76 -10.87
CA PHE A 119 -5.05 38.73 -10.59
C PHE A 119 -6.18 38.88 -11.60
N ILE A 120 -6.56 37.77 -12.23
CA ILE A 120 -7.56 37.76 -13.29
C ILE A 120 -8.67 36.79 -12.94
N TYR A 121 -9.86 37.21 -13.34
CA TYR A 121 -11.10 36.53 -13.14
C TYR A 121 -11.95 36.76 -14.40
N GLU A 122 -12.22 35.71 -15.14
CA GLU A 122 -12.98 35.78 -16.40
C GLU A 122 -13.98 34.64 -16.51
N GLU A 123 -15.10 34.92 -17.16
CA GLU A 123 -16.13 33.92 -17.50
C GLU A 123 -15.63 33.04 -18.65
N VAL A 124 -15.90 31.73 -18.56
CA VAL A 124 -15.46 30.71 -19.54
C VAL A 124 -16.63 29.86 -20.04
#